data_AF-A0A319AU68-F1
#
_entry.id   AF-A0A319AU68-F1
#
_cell.length_a   1.000
_cell.length_b   1.000
_cell.length_c   1.000
_cell.angle_alpha   90.00
_cell.angle_beta   90.00
_cell.angle_gamma   90.00
#
_symmetry.space_group_name_H-M   'P 1'
#
loop_
_entity.id
_entity.type
_entity.pdbx_description
1 polymer ?
#
loop_
_entity_poly.entity_id
_entity_poly.type
_entity_poly.pdbx_seq_one_letter_code
_entity_poly.pdbx_strand_id
1 'polypeptide(L)'
;MSMNSSGGMTGSSPGSAMFASYGDNSGGASGMPNVPRPSMSPAMPHPPAQVNGGGMPGMNGGVPMNAGHQMDLHHLYDMVLELSDVLKNNREMTKSIVTSAEEIMKRSGSEGTNPTLQQVNGEITGARITELERALAKERRLVEVLRTEQAENAKLIGEYEATLGTMVEQIRNYCQNNNMHYLSQKRHYNNLLQAERDSHLESRLDRDYWHAQTMKCAEMIRTAYRLRSEEEELPIRIVAGLQNEVRAYRNALGMEPERPEDEFGWEILKDVPGSAE
;
A
#
# COMPACT_ATOMS: atom_id res chain seq x y z
N MET A 1 28.71 -55.66 -10.74
CA MET A 1 27.59 -54.76 -10.38
C MET A 1 27.72 -53.51 -11.23
N SER A 2 26.59 -53.09 -11.80
CA SER A 2 26.47 -52.29 -13.03
C SER A 2 27.01 -50.87 -12.92
N MET A 3 27.64 -50.42 -14.01
CA MET A 3 27.90 -49.02 -14.33
C MET A 3 26.58 -48.31 -14.67
N ASN A 4 26.46 -47.02 -14.34
CA ASN A 4 25.71 -46.08 -15.18
C ASN A 4 26.31 -44.68 -15.06
N SER A 5 26.93 -44.25 -16.15
CA SER A 5 27.46 -42.92 -16.41
C SER A 5 26.95 -42.49 -17.79
N SER A 6 26.12 -41.46 -17.81
CA SER A 6 25.74 -40.66 -18.98
C SER A 6 24.96 -39.47 -18.43
N GLY A 7 25.26 -38.20 -18.68
CA GLY A 7 25.92 -37.57 -19.81
C GLY A 7 25.09 -36.33 -20.14
N GLY A 8 25.71 -35.18 -20.38
CA GLY A 8 24.97 -33.98 -20.80
C GLY A 8 25.73 -32.67 -20.62
N MET A 9 26.76 -32.44 -21.45
CA MET A 9 27.24 -31.10 -21.74
C MET A 9 26.59 -30.61 -23.05
N THR A 10 25.84 -29.51 -22.97
CA THR A 10 25.50 -28.59 -24.07
C THR A 10 25.41 -27.22 -23.40
N GLY A 11 26.23 -26.21 -23.68
CA GLY A 11 26.63 -25.71 -24.98
C GLY A 11 25.81 -24.44 -25.28
N SER A 12 26.45 -23.28 -25.04
CA SER A 12 26.26 -22.03 -25.79
C SER A 12 25.00 -21.16 -25.53
N SER A 13 25.24 -20.01 -24.89
CA SER A 13 24.61 -18.72 -25.21
C SER A 13 25.65 -17.92 -26.02
N PRO A 14 25.31 -17.07 -27.02
CA PRO A 14 24.50 -15.88 -26.80
C PRO A 14 23.62 -15.42 -27.99
N GLY A 15 22.68 -14.49 -27.72
CA GLY A 15 22.44 -13.38 -28.64
C GLY A 15 21.05 -13.23 -29.25
N SER A 16 20.44 -12.09 -28.89
CA SER A 16 19.77 -11.16 -29.81
C SER A 16 18.38 -11.53 -30.35
N ALA A 17 17.36 -11.24 -29.54
CA ALA A 17 16.03 -10.91 -30.06
C ALA A 17 15.90 -9.39 -30.23
N MET A 18 15.59 -9.00 -31.46
CA MET A 18 15.38 -7.64 -31.93
C MET A 18 14.04 -7.08 -31.43
N PHE A 19 14.06 -5.91 -30.79
CA PHE A 19 13.05 -4.88 -31.06
C PHE A 19 13.59 -3.51 -30.63
N ALA A 20 13.87 -2.65 -31.61
CA ALA A 20 14.09 -1.23 -31.41
C ALA A 20 12.88 -0.50 -31.98
N SER A 21 12.24 0.35 -31.18
CA SER A 21 11.55 1.52 -31.70
C SER A 21 11.73 2.68 -30.73
N TYR A 22 12.19 3.77 -31.34
CA TYR A 22 12.57 5.04 -30.77
C TYR A 22 11.40 5.79 -30.13
N GLY A 23 11.71 6.57 -29.10
CA GLY A 23 10.80 7.49 -28.44
C GLY A 23 11.54 8.37 -27.43
N ASP A 24 12.39 9.24 -27.95
CA ASP A 24 12.96 10.40 -27.27
C ASP A 24 11.82 11.32 -26.77
N ASN A 25 11.84 11.70 -25.48
CA ASN A 25 11.16 12.90 -25.03
C ASN A 25 11.88 13.50 -23.82
N SER A 26 12.72 14.47 -24.14
CA SER A 26 13.18 15.54 -23.27
C SER A 26 12.03 16.24 -22.52
N GLY A 27 12.29 16.68 -21.28
CA GLY A 27 11.35 17.55 -20.56
C GLY A 27 11.54 17.53 -19.04
N GLY A 28 12.42 18.38 -18.54
CA GLY A 28 12.52 18.66 -17.11
C GLY A 28 11.31 19.43 -16.57
N ALA A 29 11.21 19.40 -15.24
CA ALA A 29 10.40 20.23 -14.35
C ALA A 29 8.87 20.08 -14.40
N SER A 30 8.28 19.60 -13.29
CA SER A 30 7.42 20.42 -12.41
C SER A 30 6.90 19.59 -11.23
N GLY A 31 6.97 20.19 -10.03
CA GLY A 31 6.53 19.58 -8.77
C GLY A 31 5.02 19.35 -8.73
N MET A 32 4.62 18.23 -8.14
CA MET A 32 3.21 17.95 -7.86
C MET A 32 2.74 18.82 -6.68
N PRO A 33 1.62 19.55 -6.81
CA PRO A 33 1.00 20.25 -5.71
C PRO A 33 0.21 19.27 -4.82
N ASN A 34 0.28 19.53 -3.53
CA ASN A 34 -0.44 18.90 -2.43
C ASN A 34 -1.96 18.92 -2.67
N VAL A 35 -2.60 17.76 -2.83
CA VAL A 35 -4.07 17.64 -3.00
C VAL A 35 -4.76 17.59 -1.63
N PRO A 36 -5.64 18.54 -1.27
CA PRO A 36 -6.40 18.47 -0.01
C PRO A 36 -7.59 17.51 -0.15
N ARG A 37 -7.84 16.69 0.89
CA ARG A 37 -9.07 15.88 1.03
C ARG A 37 -10.30 16.78 1.24
N PRO A 38 -11.47 16.46 0.66
CA PRO A 38 -12.72 17.12 1.01
C PRO A 38 -13.26 16.64 2.37
N SER A 39 -13.70 17.58 3.21
CA SER A 39 -14.42 17.31 4.46
C SER A 39 -15.92 17.16 4.23
N MET A 40 -16.56 16.29 5.00
CA MET A 40 -18.01 16.09 4.99
C MET A 40 -18.74 17.18 5.80
N SER A 41 -19.94 17.57 5.33
CA SER A 41 -21.00 18.25 6.08
C SER A 41 -22.30 17.49 5.73
N PRO A 42 -23.31 17.31 6.62
CA PRO A 42 -23.99 18.42 7.30
C PRO A 42 -24.63 18.13 8.68
N ALA A 43 -24.98 19.19 9.42
CA ALA A 43 -26.03 19.14 10.45
C ALA A 43 -26.98 20.33 10.28
N MET A 44 -28.28 20.06 10.19
CA MET A 44 -29.34 21.06 10.06
C MET A 44 -29.75 21.63 11.43
N PRO A 45 -29.90 22.95 11.60
CA PRO A 45 -30.64 23.54 12.70
C PRO A 45 -32.09 23.88 12.32
N HIS A 46 -33.02 23.60 13.24
CA HIS A 46 -34.46 23.85 13.17
C HIS A 46 -34.85 25.36 13.15
N PRO A 47 -36.02 25.73 12.57
CA PRO A 47 -36.59 27.08 12.56
C PRO A 47 -37.24 27.49 13.91
N PRO A 48 -37.64 28.77 14.10
CA PRO A 48 -37.51 29.51 15.37
C PRO A 48 -38.74 29.44 16.29
N ALA A 49 -38.51 29.51 17.61
CA ALA A 49 -39.55 29.84 18.58
C ALA A 49 -39.54 31.35 18.87
N GLN A 50 -40.57 32.02 18.36
CA GLN A 50 -40.91 33.41 18.62
C GLN A 50 -41.61 33.50 19.98
N VAL A 51 -41.03 34.22 20.96
CA VAL A 51 -41.75 34.63 22.16
C VAL A 51 -41.61 36.15 22.32
N ASN A 52 -42.73 36.84 22.13
CA ASN A 52 -42.92 38.26 22.36
C ASN A 52 -43.93 38.37 23.50
N GLY A 53 -43.65 39.17 24.52
CA GLY A 53 -44.65 39.51 25.53
C GLY A 53 -44.07 39.97 26.85
N GLY A 54 -43.88 41.28 26.97
CA GLY A 54 -43.36 41.98 28.15
C GLY A 54 -44.13 41.69 29.45
N GLY A 55 -43.39 41.82 30.55
CA GLY A 55 -43.89 41.63 31.89
C GLY A 55 -44.59 42.86 32.50
N MET A 56 -45.22 42.55 33.64
CA MET A 56 -45.62 43.40 34.78
C MET A 56 -47.02 44.07 34.71
N PRO A 57 -47.66 44.38 35.85
CA PRO A 57 -48.17 43.45 36.88
C PRO A 57 -49.57 43.90 37.40
N GLY A 58 -50.36 43.03 38.05
CA GLY A 58 -51.49 43.56 38.84
C GLY A 58 -52.58 42.60 39.31
N MET A 59 -52.68 42.50 40.64
CA MET A 59 -53.90 42.31 41.43
C MET A 59 -54.46 40.90 41.67
N ASN A 60 -53.82 40.21 42.61
CA ASN A 60 -54.38 39.65 43.85
C ASN A 60 -55.89 39.35 43.92
N GLY A 61 -56.22 38.06 44.07
CA GLY A 61 -57.53 37.56 44.49
C GLY A 61 -57.56 36.04 44.63
N GLY A 62 -56.59 35.48 45.37
CA GLY A 62 -56.42 34.04 45.54
C GLY A 62 -57.51 33.39 46.39
N VAL A 63 -58.27 32.49 45.77
CA VAL A 63 -58.51 31.16 46.35
C VAL A 63 -57.74 30.19 45.46
N PRO A 64 -56.82 29.37 45.98
CA PRO A 64 -56.01 28.48 45.15
C PRO A 64 -56.91 27.40 44.55
N MET A 65 -57.41 27.62 43.33
CA MET A 65 -58.08 26.60 42.53
C MET A 65 -57.04 25.52 42.25
N ASN A 66 -57.23 24.36 42.89
CA ASN A 66 -56.39 23.19 42.74
C ASN A 66 -56.23 22.90 41.24
N ALA A 67 -55.00 22.71 40.76
CA ALA A 67 -54.70 22.42 39.35
C ALA A 67 -55.57 21.28 38.78
N GLY A 68 -55.99 20.33 39.63
CA GLY A 68 -56.93 19.26 39.25
C GLY A 68 -58.34 19.74 38.88
N HIS A 69 -58.86 20.81 39.49
CA HIS A 69 -60.19 21.35 39.14
C HIS A 69 -60.22 22.07 37.80
N GLN A 70 -59.12 22.75 37.42
CA GLN A 70 -59.03 23.34 36.08
C GLN A 70 -58.80 22.28 35.00
N MET A 71 -58.05 21.21 35.31
CA MET A 71 -57.93 20.07 34.41
C MET A 71 -59.25 19.32 34.21
N ASP A 72 -60.04 19.14 35.26
CA ASP A 72 -61.35 18.49 35.18
C ASP A 72 -62.35 19.34 34.36
N LEU A 73 -62.37 20.66 34.57
CA LEU A 73 -63.20 21.56 33.75
C LEU A 73 -62.79 21.55 32.26
N HIS A 74 -61.49 21.46 31.97
CA HIS A 74 -61.02 21.31 30.59
C HIS A 74 -61.44 19.95 30.00
N HIS A 75 -61.31 18.87 30.78
CA HIS A 75 -61.72 17.54 30.35
C HIS A 75 -63.22 17.43 30.09
N LEU A 76 -64.06 18.02 30.95
CA LEU A 76 -65.50 18.10 30.74
C LEU A 76 -65.85 18.92 29.49
N TYR A 77 -65.12 20.01 29.22
CA TYR A 77 -65.33 20.81 28.02
C TYR A 77 -64.98 20.02 26.75
N ASP A 78 -63.85 19.30 26.74
CA ASP A 78 -63.45 18.43 25.63
C ASP A 78 -64.48 17.31 25.41
N MET A 79 -64.99 16.70 26.49
CA MET A 79 -66.01 15.65 26.42
C MET A 79 -67.35 16.18 25.87
N VAL A 80 -67.74 17.41 26.21
CA VAL A 80 -68.95 18.05 25.66
C VAL A 80 -68.78 18.40 24.18
N LEU A 81 -67.58 18.82 23.76
CA LEU A 81 -67.27 19.05 22.35
C LEU A 81 -67.32 17.75 21.56
N GLU A 82 -66.72 16.67 22.07
CA GLU A 82 -66.77 15.35 21.45
C GLU A 82 -68.22 14.84 21.36
N LEU A 83 -69.01 14.99 22.43
CA LEU A 83 -70.43 14.61 22.41
C LEU A 83 -71.24 15.47 21.40
N SER A 84 -70.85 16.73 21.20
CA SER A 84 -71.46 17.61 20.21
C SER A 84 -71.11 17.19 18.78
N ASP A 85 -69.87 16.74 18.54
CA ASP A 85 -69.47 16.17 17.25
C ASP A 85 -70.17 14.83 16.98
N VAL A 86 -70.32 13.99 18.01
CA VAL A 86 -71.12 12.76 17.93
C VAL A 86 -72.58 13.07 17.63
N LEU A 87 -73.19 14.08 18.27
CA LEU A 87 -74.56 14.51 18.00
C LEU A 87 -74.73 15.10 16.59
N LYS A 88 -73.75 15.86 16.11
CA LYS A 88 -73.73 16.40 14.75
C LYS A 88 -73.65 15.27 13.72
N ASN A 89 -72.75 14.32 13.95
CA ASN A 89 -72.62 13.11 13.12
C ASN A 89 -73.90 12.26 13.17
N ASN A 90 -74.54 12.14 14.35
CA ASN A 90 -75.81 11.42 14.49
C ASN A 90 -76.95 12.11 13.73
N ARG A 91 -77.01 13.44 13.75
CA ARG A 91 -77.95 14.22 12.92
C ARG A 91 -77.68 14.05 11.44
N GLU A 92 -76.43 14.04 11.02
CA GLU A 92 -76.05 13.86 9.62
C GLU A 92 -76.37 12.45 9.13
N MET A 93 -76.06 11.42 9.92
CA MET A 93 -76.49 10.05 9.67
C MET A 93 -78.01 9.94 9.61
N THR A 94 -78.74 10.50 10.58
CA THR A 94 -80.21 10.47 10.58
C THR A 94 -80.77 11.18 9.36
N LYS A 95 -80.19 12.32 8.96
CA LYS A 95 -80.57 13.03 7.73
C LYS A 95 -80.31 12.17 6.49
N SER A 96 -79.16 11.50 6.40
CA SER A 96 -78.87 10.57 5.30
C SER A 96 -79.81 9.37 5.25
N ILE A 97 -80.23 8.86 6.41
CA ILE A 97 -81.22 7.77 6.53
C ILE A 97 -82.60 8.27 6.09
N VAL A 98 -83.02 9.46 6.51
CA VAL A 98 -84.29 10.04 6.09
C VAL A 98 -84.29 10.34 4.60
N THR A 99 -83.22 10.92 4.05
CA THR A 99 -83.09 11.18 2.61
C THR A 99 -83.07 9.88 1.80
N SER A 100 -82.35 8.85 2.26
CA SER A 100 -82.39 7.53 1.60
C SER A 100 -83.75 6.85 1.72
N ALA A 101 -84.45 6.99 2.85
CA ALA A 101 -85.82 6.50 3.02
C ALA A 101 -86.83 7.25 2.14
N GLU A 102 -86.67 8.56 1.98
CA GLU A 102 -87.46 9.39 1.05
C GLU A 102 -87.18 9.02 -0.41
N GLU A 103 -85.92 8.78 -0.78
CA GLU A 103 -85.56 8.28 -2.11
C GLU A 103 -86.11 6.88 -2.38
N ILE A 104 -86.08 5.99 -1.39
CA ILE A 104 -86.68 4.65 -1.46
C ILE A 104 -88.20 4.76 -1.57
N MET A 105 -88.86 5.63 -0.80
CA MET A 105 -90.31 5.85 -0.86
C MET A 105 -90.73 6.46 -2.20
N LYS A 106 -89.94 7.41 -2.73
CA LYS A 106 -90.17 8.04 -4.02
C LYS A 106 -89.97 7.05 -5.17
N ARG A 107 -88.95 6.20 -5.11
CA ARG A 107 -88.73 5.09 -6.06
C ARG A 107 -89.82 4.01 -5.96
N SER A 108 -90.20 3.63 -4.74
CA SER A 108 -91.26 2.65 -4.48
C SER A 108 -92.67 3.16 -4.84
N GLY A 109 -92.85 4.48 -4.92
CA GLY A 109 -94.07 5.11 -5.43
C GLY A 109 -94.07 5.38 -6.95
N SER A 110 -92.89 5.46 -7.59
CA SER A 110 -92.77 5.73 -9.04
C SER A 110 -92.56 4.48 -9.90
N GLU A 111 -92.00 3.40 -9.35
CA GLU A 111 -91.86 2.10 -10.02
C GLU A 111 -92.75 1.07 -9.33
N GLY A 112 -93.97 0.89 -9.84
CA GLY A 112 -94.94 -0.11 -9.39
C GLY A 112 -94.55 -1.56 -9.67
N THR A 113 -93.30 -1.92 -9.45
CA THR A 113 -92.76 -3.28 -9.54
C THR A 113 -91.77 -3.46 -8.40
N ASN A 114 -92.16 -4.24 -7.39
CA ASN A 114 -91.26 -4.66 -6.32
C ASN A 114 -90.33 -5.78 -6.85
N PRO A 115 -89.04 -5.55 -7.14
CA PRO A 115 -88.08 -6.63 -6.98
C PRO A 115 -87.97 -6.89 -5.46
N THR A 116 -88.18 -8.13 -5.05
CA THR A 116 -88.05 -8.55 -3.65
C THR A 116 -86.71 -8.05 -3.12
N LEU A 117 -86.69 -7.27 -2.05
CA LEU A 117 -85.45 -6.71 -1.46
C LEU A 117 -84.36 -7.77 -1.24
N GLN A 118 -84.73 -9.03 -0.98
CA GLN A 118 -83.80 -10.17 -0.90
C GLN A 118 -83.10 -10.53 -2.22
N GLN A 119 -83.73 -10.32 -3.36
CA GLN A 119 -83.17 -10.59 -4.68
C GLN A 119 -82.15 -9.52 -5.07
N VAL A 120 -82.47 -8.24 -4.83
CA VAL A 120 -81.55 -7.12 -5.05
C VAL A 120 -80.37 -7.18 -4.08
N ASN A 121 -80.61 -7.50 -2.81
CA ASN A 121 -79.55 -7.62 -1.80
C ASN A 121 -78.66 -8.86 -2.05
N GLY A 122 -79.21 -9.97 -2.56
CA GLY A 122 -78.45 -11.15 -2.99
C GLY A 122 -77.59 -10.90 -4.24
N GLU A 123 -78.11 -10.17 -5.22
CA GLU A 123 -77.38 -9.78 -6.44
C GLU A 123 -76.27 -8.75 -6.14
N ILE A 124 -76.53 -7.75 -5.30
CA ILE A 124 -75.51 -6.78 -4.83
C ILE A 124 -74.41 -7.51 -4.06
N THR A 125 -74.76 -8.47 -3.21
CA THR A 125 -73.78 -9.25 -2.45
C THR A 125 -72.98 -10.18 -3.35
N GLY A 126 -73.61 -10.84 -4.32
CA GLY A 126 -72.95 -11.69 -5.33
C GLY A 126 -72.01 -10.90 -6.24
N ALA A 127 -72.43 -9.73 -6.73
CA ALA A 127 -71.58 -8.83 -7.51
C ALA A 127 -70.34 -8.40 -6.72
N ARG A 128 -70.52 -8.03 -5.45
CA ARG A 128 -69.41 -7.65 -4.56
C ARG A 128 -68.46 -8.82 -4.27
N ILE A 129 -68.98 -10.04 -4.10
CA ILE A 129 -68.15 -11.24 -3.93
C ILE A 129 -67.32 -11.50 -5.19
N THR A 130 -67.93 -11.47 -6.39
CA THR A 130 -67.18 -11.69 -7.64
C THR A 130 -66.14 -10.61 -7.92
N GLU A 131 -66.42 -9.36 -7.55
CA GLU A 131 -65.45 -8.26 -7.61
C GLU A 131 -64.26 -8.50 -6.66
N LEU A 132 -64.54 -8.89 -5.41
CA LEU A 132 -63.50 -9.24 -4.43
C LEU A 132 -62.66 -10.44 -4.87
N GLU A 133 -63.28 -11.46 -5.46
CA GLU A 133 -62.57 -12.62 -6.02
C GLU A 133 -61.67 -12.23 -7.19
N ARG A 134 -62.15 -11.35 -8.07
CA ARG A 134 -61.35 -10.81 -9.18
C ARG A 134 -60.18 -9.97 -8.68
N ALA A 135 -60.40 -9.11 -7.68
CA ALA A 135 -59.37 -8.31 -7.05
C ALA A 135 -58.32 -9.21 -6.35
N LEU A 136 -58.77 -10.23 -5.64
CA LEU A 136 -57.91 -11.21 -4.96
C LEU A 136 -57.11 -12.04 -5.97
N ALA A 137 -57.70 -12.45 -7.10
CA ALA A 137 -56.98 -13.14 -8.17
C ALA A 137 -55.91 -12.24 -8.83
N LYS A 138 -56.21 -10.95 -9.03
CA LYS A 138 -55.25 -9.96 -9.53
C LYS A 138 -54.09 -9.78 -8.54
N GLU A 139 -54.39 -9.66 -7.26
CA GLU A 139 -53.39 -9.47 -6.21
C GLU A 139 -52.49 -10.71 -6.07
N ARG A 140 -53.06 -11.92 -6.10
CA ARG A 140 -52.29 -13.17 -6.09
C ARG A 140 -51.32 -13.27 -7.27
N ARG A 141 -51.77 -12.87 -8.47
CA ARG A 141 -50.90 -12.86 -9.66
C ARG A 141 -49.77 -11.84 -9.51
N LEU A 142 -50.05 -10.67 -8.94
CA LEU A 142 -49.04 -9.64 -8.68
C LEU A 142 -48.01 -10.14 -7.65
N VAL A 143 -48.46 -10.78 -6.58
CA VAL A 143 -47.58 -11.39 -5.57
C VAL A 143 -46.68 -12.46 -6.19
N GLU A 144 -47.21 -13.29 -7.10
CA GLU A 144 -46.40 -14.31 -7.79
C GLU A 144 -45.28 -13.66 -8.62
N VAL A 145 -45.61 -12.61 -9.39
CA VAL A 145 -44.62 -11.85 -10.19
C VAL A 145 -43.57 -11.21 -9.29
N LEU A 146 -43.98 -10.53 -8.22
CA LEU A 146 -43.04 -9.94 -7.27
C LEU A 146 -42.14 -10.98 -6.60
N ARG A 147 -42.65 -12.18 -6.32
CA ARG A 147 -41.82 -13.28 -5.78
C ARG A 147 -40.81 -13.78 -6.78
N THR A 148 -41.18 -13.89 -8.06
CA THR A 148 -40.22 -14.28 -9.11
C THR A 148 -39.14 -13.21 -9.29
N GLU A 149 -39.52 -11.93 -9.34
CA GLU A 149 -38.57 -10.81 -9.43
C GLU A 149 -37.66 -10.75 -8.20
N GLN A 150 -38.20 -10.97 -7.00
CA GLN A 150 -37.41 -11.02 -5.78
C GLN A 150 -36.38 -12.16 -5.82
N ALA A 151 -36.76 -13.34 -6.31
CA ALA A 151 -35.84 -14.47 -6.44
C ALA A 151 -34.72 -14.19 -7.46
N GLU A 152 -35.05 -13.58 -8.60
CA GLU A 152 -34.08 -13.17 -9.62
C GLU A 152 -33.13 -12.08 -9.10
N ASN A 153 -33.65 -11.07 -8.40
CA ASN A 153 -32.83 -10.02 -7.77
C ASN A 153 -31.89 -10.59 -6.70
N ALA A 154 -32.37 -11.51 -5.86
CA ALA A 154 -31.54 -12.17 -4.86
C ALA A 154 -30.42 -12.99 -5.50
N LYS A 155 -30.70 -13.67 -6.61
CA LYS A 155 -29.70 -14.38 -7.40
C LYS A 155 -28.64 -13.42 -7.96
N LEU A 156 -29.07 -12.32 -8.57
CA LEU A 156 -28.17 -11.32 -9.14
C LEU A 156 -27.26 -10.70 -8.07
N ILE A 157 -27.79 -10.41 -6.88
CA ILE A 157 -27.00 -9.95 -5.73
C ILE A 157 -25.91 -10.98 -5.39
N GLY A 158 -26.26 -12.26 -5.30
CA GLY A 158 -25.27 -13.32 -5.03
C GLY A 158 -24.16 -13.42 -6.09
N GLU A 159 -24.51 -13.24 -7.37
CA GLU A 159 -23.52 -13.20 -8.46
C GLU A 159 -22.61 -11.97 -8.36
N TYR A 160 -23.15 -10.80 -8.01
CA TYR A 160 -22.34 -9.60 -7.75
C TYR A 160 -21.41 -9.77 -6.56
N GLU A 161 -21.89 -10.35 -5.46
CA GLU A 161 -21.06 -10.61 -4.29
C GLU A 161 -19.89 -11.55 -4.61
N ALA A 162 -20.16 -12.63 -5.35
CA ALA A 162 -19.12 -13.58 -5.76
C ALA A 162 -18.08 -12.94 -6.71
N THR A 163 -18.54 -12.17 -7.69
CA THR A 163 -17.64 -11.51 -8.66
C THR A 163 -16.82 -10.41 -8.00
N LEU A 164 -17.43 -9.57 -7.17
CA LEU A 164 -16.72 -8.54 -6.39
C LEU A 164 -15.75 -9.16 -5.39
N GLY A 165 -16.13 -10.25 -4.71
CA GLY A 165 -15.24 -10.99 -3.83
C GLY A 165 -13.99 -11.48 -4.56
N THR A 166 -14.17 -12.03 -5.76
CA THR A 166 -13.06 -12.48 -6.61
C THR A 166 -12.19 -11.31 -7.08
N MET A 167 -12.81 -10.21 -7.52
CA MET A 167 -12.08 -9.02 -8.00
C MET A 167 -11.25 -8.38 -6.88
N VAL A 168 -11.81 -8.24 -5.68
CA VAL A 168 -11.11 -7.68 -4.52
C VAL A 168 -9.91 -8.54 -4.14
N GLU A 169 -10.05 -9.86 -4.16
CA GLU A 169 -8.95 -10.77 -3.87
C GLU A 169 -7.85 -10.71 -4.93
N GLN A 170 -8.21 -10.62 -6.21
CA GLN A 170 -7.23 -10.42 -7.29
C GLN A 170 -6.48 -9.08 -7.14
N ILE A 171 -7.18 -7.99 -6.82
CA ILE A 171 -6.56 -6.67 -6.59
C ILE A 171 -5.60 -6.74 -5.40
N ARG A 172 -6.02 -7.34 -4.29
CA ARG A 172 -5.17 -7.51 -3.10
C ARG A 172 -3.89 -8.26 -3.45
N ASN A 173 -4.02 -9.41 -4.11
CA ASN A 173 -2.88 -10.23 -4.52
C ASN A 173 -1.97 -9.49 -5.51
N TYR A 174 -2.54 -8.77 -6.48
CA TYR A 174 -1.77 -7.95 -7.41
C TYR A 174 -0.95 -6.88 -6.69
N CYS A 175 -1.58 -6.10 -5.81
CA CYS A 175 -0.89 -5.05 -5.05
C CYS A 175 0.22 -5.62 -4.16
N GLN A 176 -0.03 -6.74 -3.48
CA GLN A 176 0.95 -7.40 -2.63
C GLN A 176 2.14 -7.93 -3.45
N ASN A 177 1.87 -8.64 -4.55
CA ASN A 177 2.92 -9.18 -5.42
C ASN A 177 3.73 -8.07 -6.08
N ASN A 178 3.08 -7.01 -6.55
CA ASN A 178 3.78 -5.87 -7.14
C ASN A 178 4.73 -5.20 -6.14
N ASN A 179 4.27 -4.95 -4.91
CA ASN A 179 5.11 -4.38 -3.85
C ASN A 179 6.29 -5.31 -3.50
N MET A 180 6.05 -6.62 -3.44
CA MET A 180 7.10 -7.61 -3.19
C MET A 180 8.15 -7.60 -4.30
N HIS A 181 7.74 -7.58 -5.57
CA HIS A 181 8.64 -7.49 -6.73
C HIS A 181 9.45 -6.20 -6.72
N TYR A 182 8.82 -5.08 -6.39
CA TYR A 182 9.50 -3.79 -6.26
C TYR A 182 10.58 -3.84 -5.17
N LEU A 183 10.24 -4.37 -3.99
CA LEU A 183 11.20 -4.54 -2.89
C LEU A 183 12.34 -5.49 -3.26
N SER A 184 12.05 -6.63 -3.90
CA SER A 184 13.07 -7.59 -4.30
C SER A 184 14.03 -6.98 -5.31
N GLN A 185 13.52 -6.21 -6.27
CA GLN A 185 14.33 -5.51 -7.24
C GLN A 185 15.23 -4.46 -6.56
N LYS A 186 14.68 -3.65 -5.65
CA LYS A 186 15.46 -2.66 -4.90
C LYS A 186 16.58 -3.30 -4.07
N ARG A 187 16.29 -4.40 -3.36
CA ARG A 187 17.30 -5.16 -2.61
C ARG A 187 18.37 -5.72 -3.54
N HIS A 188 17.97 -6.30 -4.66
CA HIS A 188 18.91 -6.87 -5.64
C HIS A 188 19.87 -5.81 -6.19
N TYR A 189 19.37 -4.64 -6.61
CA TYR A 189 20.22 -3.54 -7.06
C TYR A 189 21.16 -3.03 -5.97
N ASN A 190 20.69 -2.95 -4.72
CA ASN A 190 21.54 -2.51 -3.61
C ASN A 190 22.68 -3.51 -3.37
N ASN A 191 22.36 -4.81 -3.40
CA ASN A 191 23.36 -5.88 -3.26
C ASN A 191 24.38 -5.84 -4.39
N LEU A 192 23.94 -5.64 -5.64
CA LEU A 192 24.84 -5.54 -6.78
C LEU A 192 25.78 -4.33 -6.64
N LEU A 193 25.23 -3.17 -6.24
CA LEU A 193 26.02 -1.97 -6.02
C LEU A 193 27.03 -2.13 -4.87
N GLN A 194 26.66 -2.88 -3.83
CA GLN A 194 27.57 -3.21 -2.74
C GLN A 194 28.67 -4.17 -3.21
N ALA A 195 28.31 -5.22 -3.94
CA ALA A 195 29.27 -6.19 -4.49
C ALA A 195 30.30 -5.51 -5.41
N GLU A 196 29.88 -4.56 -6.24
CA GLU A 196 30.80 -3.77 -7.08
C GLU A 196 31.76 -2.91 -6.24
N ARG A 197 31.27 -2.27 -5.18
CA ARG A 197 32.13 -1.51 -4.26
C ARG A 197 33.15 -2.41 -3.56
N ASP A 198 32.71 -3.57 -3.09
CA ASP A 198 33.55 -4.53 -2.38
C ASP A 198 34.61 -5.11 -3.33
N SER A 199 34.22 -5.51 -4.55
CA SER A 199 35.13 -5.98 -5.60
C SER A 199 36.18 -4.92 -5.97
N HIS A 200 35.76 -3.65 -6.14
CA HIS A 200 36.68 -2.56 -6.43
C HIS A 200 37.65 -2.28 -5.26
N LEU A 201 37.18 -2.38 -4.02
CA LEU A 201 38.04 -2.26 -2.84
C LEU A 201 39.05 -3.43 -2.77
N GLU A 202 38.59 -4.65 -3.00
CA GLU A 202 39.42 -5.86 -3.00
C GLU A 202 40.55 -5.78 -4.03
N SER A 203 40.24 -5.36 -5.27
CA SER A 203 41.26 -5.17 -6.31
C SER A 203 42.33 -4.16 -5.91
N ARG A 204 41.95 -3.08 -5.22
CA ARG A 204 42.92 -2.09 -4.72
C ARG A 204 43.78 -2.65 -3.60
N LEU A 205 43.18 -3.39 -2.66
CA LEU A 205 43.90 -4.02 -1.55
C LEU A 205 44.88 -5.07 -2.06
N ASP A 206 44.51 -5.87 -3.06
CA ASP A 206 45.40 -6.85 -3.69
C ASP A 206 46.59 -6.17 -4.38
N ARG A 207 46.34 -5.09 -5.14
CA ARG A 207 47.41 -4.29 -5.74
C ARG A 207 48.37 -3.74 -4.68
N ASP A 208 47.84 -3.14 -3.62
CA ASP A 208 48.66 -2.56 -2.56
C ASP A 208 49.46 -3.64 -1.81
N TYR A 209 48.88 -4.84 -1.63
CA TYR A 209 49.55 -6.02 -1.07
C TYR A 209 50.74 -6.45 -1.93
N TRP A 210 50.56 -6.62 -3.24
CA TRP A 210 51.65 -7.00 -4.16
C TRP A 210 52.72 -5.92 -4.29
N HIS A 211 52.34 -4.65 -4.27
CA HIS A 211 53.29 -3.54 -4.25
C HIS A 211 54.15 -3.56 -2.98
N ALA A 212 53.54 -3.74 -1.80
CA ALA A 212 54.26 -3.84 -0.54
C ALA A 212 55.21 -5.04 -0.53
N GLN A 213 54.75 -6.19 -1.01
CA GLN A 213 55.58 -7.40 -1.09
C GLN A 213 56.77 -7.21 -2.04
N THR A 214 56.56 -6.54 -3.18
CA THR A 214 57.62 -6.23 -4.15
C THR A 214 58.65 -5.27 -3.56
N MET A 215 58.22 -4.24 -2.84
CA MET A 215 59.13 -3.30 -2.16
C MET A 215 59.98 -4.01 -1.10
N LYS A 216 59.36 -4.87 -0.30
CA LYS A 216 60.07 -5.70 0.68
C LYS A 216 61.13 -6.59 0.02
N CYS A 217 60.78 -7.28 -1.07
CA CYS A 217 61.75 -8.08 -1.83
C CYS A 217 62.90 -7.20 -2.38
N ALA A 218 62.60 -6.03 -2.92
CA ALA A 218 63.62 -5.11 -3.43
C ALA A 218 64.56 -4.61 -2.33
N GLU A 219 64.05 -4.32 -1.13
CA GLU A 219 64.86 -4.01 0.05
C GLU A 219 65.75 -5.17 0.44
N MET A 220 65.21 -6.39 0.54
CA MET A 220 65.98 -7.59 0.83
C MET A 220 67.11 -7.83 -0.18
N ILE A 221 66.88 -7.58 -1.47
CA ILE A 221 67.93 -7.70 -2.49
C ILE A 221 69.01 -6.64 -2.30
N ARG A 222 68.63 -5.37 -2.05
CA ARG A 222 69.60 -4.30 -1.79
C ARG A 222 70.42 -4.56 -0.54
N THR A 223 69.80 -5.06 0.54
CA THR A 223 70.52 -5.38 1.77
C THR A 223 71.43 -6.59 1.60
N ALA A 224 70.99 -7.65 0.91
CA ALA A 224 71.83 -8.79 0.59
C ALA A 224 73.04 -8.39 -0.27
N TYR A 225 72.83 -7.54 -1.28
CA TYR A 225 73.93 -7.01 -2.10
C TYR A 225 74.91 -6.19 -1.26
N ARG A 226 74.42 -5.29 -0.41
CA ARG A 226 75.26 -4.49 0.50
C ARG A 226 76.09 -5.38 1.42
N LEU A 227 75.47 -6.37 2.07
CA LEU A 227 76.18 -7.28 2.97
C LEU A 227 77.25 -8.08 2.25
N ARG A 228 76.96 -8.57 1.04
CA ARG A 228 77.95 -9.26 0.20
C ARG A 228 79.13 -8.34 -0.16
N SER A 229 78.86 -7.10 -0.58
CA SER A 229 79.92 -6.15 -0.92
C SER A 229 80.76 -5.76 0.31
N GLU A 230 80.12 -5.51 1.47
CA GLU A 230 80.82 -5.18 2.72
C GLU A 230 81.72 -6.36 3.20
N GLU A 231 81.28 -7.60 3.01
CA GLU A 231 82.04 -8.81 3.36
C GLU A 231 83.25 -9.01 2.43
N GLU A 232 83.10 -8.81 1.12
CA GLU A 232 84.18 -8.97 0.14
C GLU A 232 85.22 -7.82 0.22
N GLU A 233 84.81 -6.58 0.53
CA GLU A 233 85.67 -5.40 0.48
C GLU A 233 86.69 -5.31 1.64
N LEU A 234 86.31 -5.70 2.86
CA LEU A 234 87.14 -5.54 4.06
C LEU A 234 88.47 -6.32 3.99
N PRO A 235 88.48 -7.64 3.68
CA PRO A 235 89.72 -8.39 3.55
C PRO A 235 90.62 -7.84 2.44
N ILE A 236 90.04 -7.47 1.30
CA ILE A 236 90.77 -6.90 0.16
C ILE A 236 91.49 -5.61 0.58
N ARG A 237 90.78 -4.70 1.27
CA ARG A 237 91.36 -3.43 1.75
C ARG A 237 92.52 -3.65 2.71
N ILE A 238 92.39 -4.61 3.63
CA ILE A 238 93.46 -4.93 4.61
C ILE A 238 94.69 -5.48 3.90
N VAL A 239 94.51 -6.46 3.00
CA VAL A 239 95.63 -7.07 2.28
C VAL A 239 96.32 -6.05 1.38
N ALA A 240 95.56 -5.20 0.66
CA ALA A 240 96.11 -4.11 -0.14
C ALA A 240 96.89 -3.09 0.71
N GLY A 241 96.36 -2.71 1.87
CA GLY A 241 97.03 -1.81 2.82
C GLY A 241 98.36 -2.37 3.32
N LEU A 242 98.36 -3.63 3.78
CA LEU A 242 99.56 -4.32 4.25
C LEU A 242 100.60 -4.49 3.13
N GLN A 243 100.17 -4.83 1.91
CA GLN A 243 101.08 -4.97 0.78
C GLN A 243 101.71 -3.61 0.42
N ASN A 244 100.95 -2.51 0.48
CA ASN A 244 101.49 -1.16 0.28
C ASN A 244 102.51 -0.77 1.35
N GLU A 245 102.30 -1.15 2.61
CA GLU A 245 103.28 -0.96 3.67
C GLU A 245 104.58 -1.74 3.39
N VAL A 246 104.47 -3.00 2.96
CA VAL A 246 105.64 -3.82 2.58
C VAL A 246 106.40 -3.19 1.42
N ARG A 247 105.71 -2.71 0.38
CA ARG A 247 106.31 -1.98 -0.75
C ARG A 247 107.04 -0.72 -0.26
N ALA A 248 106.43 0.05 0.64
CA ALA A 248 107.03 1.25 1.22
C ALA A 248 108.28 0.93 2.06
N TYR A 249 108.27 -0.13 2.87
CA TYR A 249 109.42 -0.55 3.66
C TYR A 249 110.58 -1.06 2.79
N ARG A 250 110.29 -1.85 1.74
CA ARG A 250 111.32 -2.27 0.78
C ARG A 250 111.98 -1.08 0.11
N ASN A 251 111.18 -0.10 -0.34
CA ASN A 251 111.68 1.13 -0.93
C ASN A 251 112.57 1.92 0.04
N ALA A 252 112.14 2.09 1.30
CA ALA A 252 112.93 2.79 2.33
C ALA A 252 114.26 2.09 2.67
N LEU A 253 114.30 0.76 2.58
CA LEU A 253 115.50 -0.06 2.78
C LEU A 253 116.38 -0.18 1.52
N GLY A 254 115.97 0.43 0.40
CA GLY A 254 116.70 0.36 -0.88
C GLY A 254 116.68 -1.02 -1.53
N MET A 255 115.70 -1.87 -1.19
CA MET A 255 115.48 -3.17 -1.82
C MET A 255 114.77 -3.00 -3.16
N GLU A 256 115.07 -3.87 -4.12
CA GLU A 256 114.36 -3.87 -5.41
C GLU A 256 112.86 -4.17 -5.21
N PRO A 257 111.98 -3.52 -6.00
CA PRO A 257 110.56 -3.83 -6.01
C PRO A 257 110.31 -5.31 -6.28
N GLU A 258 109.41 -5.91 -5.51
CA GLU A 258 108.96 -7.28 -5.76
C GLU A 258 108.15 -7.32 -7.07
N ARG A 259 108.24 -8.42 -7.82
CA ARG A 259 107.32 -8.63 -8.93
C ARG A 259 105.93 -8.86 -8.34
N PRO A 260 104.84 -8.35 -8.96
CA PRO A 260 103.49 -8.52 -8.44
C PRO A 260 103.13 -9.96 -8.11
N GLU A 261 103.60 -10.92 -8.91
CA GLU A 261 103.35 -12.37 -8.72
C GLU A 261 104.04 -12.98 -7.49
N ASP A 262 105.11 -12.34 -7.02
CA ASP A 262 105.90 -12.80 -5.86
C ASP A 262 105.39 -12.17 -4.54
N GLU A 263 104.44 -11.23 -4.61
CA GLU A 263 103.87 -10.56 -3.44
C GLU A 263 102.94 -11.49 -2.65
N PHE A 264 103.02 -11.44 -1.32
CA PHE A 264 102.20 -12.29 -0.45
C PHE A 264 100.68 -12.06 -0.63
N GLY A 265 100.28 -10.84 -0.99
CA GLY A 265 98.89 -10.48 -1.28
C GLY A 265 98.40 -10.85 -2.68
N TRP A 266 99.27 -11.31 -3.59
CA TRP A 266 98.98 -11.42 -5.02
C TRP A 266 97.72 -12.22 -5.35
N GLU A 267 97.54 -13.39 -4.75
CA GLU A 267 96.41 -14.28 -5.05
C GLU A 267 95.04 -13.66 -4.75
N ILE A 268 95.00 -12.72 -3.81
CA ILE A 268 93.77 -12.02 -3.38
C ILE A 268 93.60 -10.71 -4.18
N LEU A 269 94.71 -10.11 -4.58
CA LEU A 269 94.77 -8.78 -5.17
C LEU A 269 94.78 -8.77 -6.70
N LYS A 270 95.13 -9.89 -7.35
CA LYS A 270 95.24 -10.01 -8.82
C LYS A 270 93.97 -9.60 -9.58
N ASP A 271 92.80 -9.82 -8.99
CA ASP A 271 91.50 -9.53 -9.58
C ASP A 271 90.96 -8.14 -9.17
N VAL A 272 91.70 -7.40 -8.35
CA VAL A 272 91.33 -6.08 -7.83
C VAL A 272 91.87 -4.98 -8.76
N PRO A 273 91.00 -4.14 -9.34
CA PRO A 273 91.44 -3.06 -10.23
C PRO A 273 92.41 -2.11 -9.52
N GLY A 274 93.60 -1.90 -10.11
CA GLY A 274 94.62 -0.98 -9.60
C GLY A 274 95.57 -1.56 -8.54
N SER A 275 95.50 -2.86 -8.24
CA SER A 275 96.39 -3.45 -7.23
C SER A 275 97.79 -3.83 -7.76
N ALA A 276 97.97 -3.82 -9.09
CA ALA A 276 99.21 -4.20 -9.78
C ALA A 276 100.07 -3.00 -10.22
N GLU A 277 99.63 -1.77 -9.94
CA GLU A 277 100.39 -0.53 -10.11
C GLU A 277 101.02 -0.09 -8.77
#